data_AF-A0A3C0UQA9-F1
#
_entry.id   AF-A0A3C0UQA9-F1
#
_cell.length_a   1.000
_cell.length_b   1.000
_cell.length_c   1.000
_cell.angle_alpha   90.00
_cell.angle_beta   90.00
_cell.angle_gamma   90.00
#
_symmetry.space_group_name_H-M   'P 1'
#
loop_
_entity.id
_entity.type
_entity.pdbx_description
1 polymer ?
#
loop_
_entity_poly.entity_id
_entity_poly.type
_entity_poly.pdbx_seq_one_letter_code
_entity_poly.pdbx_strand_id
1 'polypeptide(L)'
;MAFAVDNQWIEKNPLDSFRTKRKDVPVVALNEDELDLLIKSKLEVEQYEFVQDVFLFCCFTGLSYADIKGFNHKEIKTRTDGQKVYITNRDKNQNRSFIPLVPQALEVIEKYQNHPYCLARKVSLPVFSNAYMNRILKQIMVVTGIKTHMTTHVARKTCASYFINNGVPIQSVSAMLGHRSIKTTENNYYKRSEDAVIRDFQELENRKKGN
;
A
#
# COMPACT_ATOMS: atom_id res chain seq x y z
N MET A 1 31.12 2.63 -9.51
CA MET A 1 32.00 1.71 -10.26
C MET A 1 31.79 1.84 -11.76
N ALA A 2 30.58 1.64 -12.31
CA ALA A 2 30.30 1.88 -13.74
C ALA A 2 30.73 3.28 -14.21
N PHE A 3 30.34 4.32 -13.46
CA PHE A 3 30.79 5.69 -13.70
C PHE A 3 32.33 5.87 -13.76
N ALA A 4 33.10 5.11 -12.98
CA ALA A 4 34.56 5.21 -12.97
C ALA A 4 35.20 4.47 -14.16
N VAL A 5 34.56 3.41 -14.65
CA VAL A 5 34.92 2.75 -15.91
C VAL A 5 34.62 3.67 -17.10
N ASP A 6 33.43 4.31 -17.09
CA ASP A 6 33.00 5.24 -18.14
C ASP A 6 33.92 6.48 -18.25
N ASN A 7 34.42 6.97 -17.11
CA ASN A 7 35.41 8.05 -17.04
C ASN A 7 36.87 7.56 -17.19
N GLN A 8 37.08 6.28 -17.50
CA GLN A 8 38.40 5.66 -17.70
C GLN A 8 39.35 5.75 -16.49
N TRP A 9 38.82 5.94 -15.28
CA TRP A 9 39.61 5.93 -14.06
C TRP A 9 39.98 4.52 -13.60
N ILE A 10 39.25 3.52 -14.08
CA ILE A 10 39.53 2.09 -13.90
C ILE A 10 39.22 1.33 -15.20
N GLU A 11 40.01 0.30 -15.52
CA GLU A 11 39.85 -0.46 -16.78
C GLU A 11 38.62 -1.37 -16.78
N LYS A 12 38.23 -1.90 -15.62
CA LYS A 12 37.10 -2.82 -15.49
C LYS A 12 36.45 -2.70 -14.13
N ASN A 13 35.14 -2.93 -14.07
CA ASN A 13 34.41 -3.00 -12.82
C ASN A 13 34.73 -4.33 -12.09
N PRO A 14 35.39 -4.29 -10.91
CA PRO A 14 35.76 -5.50 -10.16
C PRO A 14 34.56 -6.26 -9.58
N LEU A 15 33.36 -5.67 -9.63
CA LEU A 15 32.12 -6.27 -9.15
C LEU A 15 31.27 -6.88 -10.27
N ASP A 16 31.73 -6.90 -11.53
CA ASP A 16 30.93 -7.41 -12.66
C ASP A 16 30.54 -8.88 -12.51
N SER A 17 31.42 -9.69 -11.93
CA SER A 17 31.19 -11.10 -11.63
C SER A 17 30.41 -11.33 -10.33
N PHE A 18 30.24 -10.29 -9.50
CA PHE A 18 29.52 -10.42 -8.24
C PHE A 18 28.02 -10.45 -8.52
N ARG A 19 27.38 -11.57 -8.19
CA ARG A 19 25.93 -11.73 -8.21
C ARG A 19 25.47 -12.09 -6.80
N THR A 20 24.71 -11.21 -6.18
CA THR A 20 23.99 -11.56 -4.96
C THR A 20 22.81 -12.46 -5.33
N LYS A 21 22.78 -13.67 -4.78
CA LYS A 21 21.56 -14.49 -4.83
C LYS A 21 20.53 -13.79 -3.94
N ARG A 22 19.49 -13.22 -4.53
CA ARG A 22 18.33 -12.77 -3.76
C ARG A 22 17.67 -14.03 -3.19
N LYS A 23 17.57 -14.12 -1.87
CA LYS A 23 16.71 -15.10 -1.22
C LYS A 23 15.27 -14.63 -1.40
N ASP A 24 14.37 -15.53 -1.80
CA ASP A 24 12.95 -15.26 -1.76
C ASP A 24 12.52 -15.16 -0.30
N VAL A 25 12.22 -13.94 0.13
CA VAL A 25 11.65 -13.67 1.44
C VAL A 25 10.14 -13.63 1.27
N PRO A 26 9.35 -14.37 2.06
CA PRO A 26 7.89 -14.30 1.96
C PRO A 26 7.41 -12.85 2.15
N VAL A 27 6.39 -12.47 1.37
CA VAL A 27 5.77 -11.16 1.52
C VAL A 27 5.07 -11.10 2.87
N VAL A 28 5.55 -10.18 3.71
CA VAL A 28 4.90 -9.81 4.96
C VAL A 28 3.83 -8.76 4.66
N ALA A 29 2.58 -9.16 4.80
CA ALA A 29 1.37 -8.37 4.63
C ALA A 29 0.33 -8.87 5.65
N LEU A 30 -0.60 -8.00 6.08
CA LEU A 30 -1.71 -8.44 6.93
C LEU A 30 -2.63 -9.35 6.11
N ASN A 31 -3.14 -10.40 6.74
CA ASN A 31 -4.25 -11.17 6.18
C ASN A 31 -5.60 -10.45 6.42
N GLU A 32 -6.69 -10.99 5.87
CA GLU A 32 -8.02 -10.37 6.00
C GLU A 32 -8.48 -10.31 7.46
N ASP A 33 -8.27 -11.35 8.26
CA ASP A 33 -8.64 -11.37 9.68
C ASP A 33 -7.91 -10.31 10.52
N GLU A 34 -6.60 -10.15 10.30
CA GLU A 34 -5.78 -9.14 10.97
C GLU A 34 -6.16 -7.72 10.54
N LEU A 35 -6.49 -7.54 9.26
CA LEU A 35 -6.97 -6.26 8.75
C LEU A 35 -8.34 -5.90 9.35
N ASP A 36 -9.25 -6.85 9.40
CA ASP A 36 -10.57 -6.72 10.03
C ASP A 36 -10.47 -6.42 11.53
N LEU A 37 -9.58 -7.12 12.22
CA LEU A 37 -9.29 -6.88 13.62
C LEU A 37 -8.78 -5.44 13.81
N LEU A 38 -7.87 -4.98 12.94
CA LEU A 38 -7.37 -3.61 13.00
C LEU A 38 -8.47 -2.58 12.73
N ILE A 39 -9.38 -2.82 11.78
CA ILE A 39 -10.51 -1.91 11.49
C ILE A 39 -11.46 -1.81 12.70
N LYS A 40 -11.74 -2.93 13.36
CA LYS A 40 -12.69 -3.01 14.50
C LYS A 40 -12.07 -2.55 15.83
N SER A 41 -10.75 -2.49 15.91
CA SER A 41 -10.02 -2.12 17.13
C SER A 41 -10.25 -0.65 17.49
N LYS A 42 -10.78 -0.39 18.69
CA LYS A 42 -10.88 0.96 19.25
C LYS A 42 -9.66 1.26 20.11
N LEU A 43 -8.96 2.34 19.78
CA LEU A 43 -7.76 2.76 20.48
C LEU A 43 -8.10 3.98 21.34
N GLU A 44 -7.89 3.89 22.65
CA GLU A 44 -8.26 4.96 23.59
C GLU A 44 -7.38 6.22 23.46
N VAL A 45 -6.18 6.05 22.89
CA VAL A 45 -5.19 7.11 22.71
C VAL A 45 -5.35 7.72 21.32
N GLU A 46 -5.66 9.01 21.24
CA GLU A 46 -5.90 9.74 19.97
C GLU A 46 -4.74 9.55 18.96
N GLN A 47 -3.48 9.62 19.39
CA GLN A 47 -2.35 9.44 18.48
C GLN A 47 -2.25 8.01 17.93
N TYR A 48 -2.80 7.02 18.62
CA TYR A 48 -2.85 5.63 18.16
C TYR A 48 -3.92 5.49 17.09
N GLU A 49 -5.10 6.08 17.31
CA GLU A 49 -6.17 6.16 16.32
C GLU A 49 -5.70 6.86 15.03
N PHE A 50 -5.00 8.00 15.15
CA PHE A 50 -4.41 8.68 14.01
C PHE A 50 -3.47 7.79 13.21
N VAL A 51 -2.59 7.04 13.90
CA VAL A 51 -1.63 6.15 13.23
C VAL A 51 -2.34 4.95 12.59
N GLN A 52 -3.33 4.37 13.27
CA GLN A 52 -4.16 3.28 12.78
C GLN A 52 -4.90 3.69 11.51
N ASP A 53 -5.58 4.83 11.52
CA ASP A 53 -6.35 5.30 10.37
C ASP A 53 -5.47 5.62 9.17
N VAL A 54 -4.32 6.29 9.39
CA VAL A 54 -3.36 6.55 8.32
C VAL A 54 -2.80 5.23 7.76
N PHE A 55 -2.55 4.24 8.61
CA PHE A 55 -2.09 2.93 8.17
C PHE A 55 -3.16 2.19 7.35
N LEU A 56 -4.41 2.15 7.82
CA LEU A 56 -5.55 1.57 7.11
C LEU A 56 -5.78 2.27 5.77
N PHE A 57 -5.71 3.60 5.74
CA PHE A 57 -5.80 4.37 4.51
C PHE A 57 -4.73 3.96 3.50
N CYS A 58 -3.48 3.75 3.95
CA CYS A 58 -2.41 3.21 3.10
C CYS A 58 -2.68 1.76 2.66
N CYS A 59 -3.32 0.93 3.48
CA CYS A 59 -3.76 -0.42 3.09
C CYS A 59 -4.83 -0.38 1.99
N PHE A 60 -5.66 0.66 1.92
CA PHE A 60 -6.73 0.76 0.92
C PHE A 60 -6.38 1.59 -0.31
N THR A 61 -5.35 2.42 -0.24
CA THR A 61 -4.90 3.28 -1.36
C THR A 61 -3.56 2.86 -1.95
N GLY A 62 -2.76 2.10 -1.19
CA GLY A 62 -1.42 1.70 -1.59
C GLY A 62 -0.41 2.85 -1.60
N LEU A 63 -0.72 4.02 -1.04
CA LEU A 63 0.20 5.15 -0.96
C LEU A 63 1.44 4.81 -0.11
N SER A 64 2.61 5.30 -0.52
CA SER A 64 3.84 5.12 0.26
C SER A 64 3.86 6.16 1.38
N TYR A 65 4.76 5.98 2.34
CA TYR A 65 5.00 7.03 3.34
C TYR A 65 5.34 8.40 2.71
N ALA A 66 6.08 8.40 1.58
CA ALA A 66 6.41 9.63 0.89
C ALA A 66 5.17 10.27 0.26
N ASP A 67 4.33 9.46 -0.39
CA ASP A 67 3.12 9.94 -1.07
C ASP A 67 2.06 10.42 -0.06
N ILE A 68 1.81 9.65 1.00
CA ILE A 68 0.79 9.99 2.00
C ILE A 68 1.13 11.27 2.76
N LYS A 69 2.42 11.56 2.95
CA LYS A 69 2.86 12.82 3.57
C LYS A 69 2.52 14.05 2.72
N GLY A 70 2.43 13.88 1.40
CA GLY A 70 2.00 14.91 0.45
C GLY A 70 0.52 14.84 0.09
N PHE A 71 -0.25 13.92 0.67
CA PHE A 71 -1.64 13.68 0.27
C PHE A 71 -2.53 14.91 0.51
N ASN A 72 -3.31 15.24 -0.52
CA ASN A 72 -4.26 16.33 -0.49
C ASN A 72 -5.64 15.87 -1.01
N HIS A 73 -6.65 15.87 -0.14
CA HIS A 73 -8.00 15.46 -0.50
C HIS A 73 -8.62 16.33 -1.61
N LYS A 74 -8.14 17.57 -1.82
CA LYS A 74 -8.58 18.45 -2.91
C LYS A 74 -8.17 17.95 -4.31
N GLU A 75 -7.20 17.05 -4.40
CA GLU A 75 -6.76 16.45 -5.65
C GLU A 75 -7.61 15.22 -6.04
N ILE A 76 -8.57 14.84 -5.20
CA ILE A 76 -9.54 13.79 -5.51
C ILE A 76 -10.48 14.29 -6.60
N LYS A 77 -10.67 13.47 -7.62
CA LYS A 77 -11.60 13.74 -8.73
C LYS A 77 -12.73 12.73 -8.72
N THR A 78 -13.92 13.19 -9.10
CA THR A 78 -15.06 12.31 -9.36
C THR A 78 -15.12 12.04 -10.87
N ARG A 79 -15.14 10.77 -11.24
CA ARG A 79 -15.32 10.35 -12.63
C ARG A 79 -16.79 10.43 -13.04
N THR A 80 -17.06 10.29 -14.33
CA THR A 80 -18.43 10.33 -14.90
C THR A 80 -19.34 9.22 -14.37
N ASP A 81 -18.77 8.11 -13.92
CA ASP A 81 -19.45 6.98 -13.28
C ASP A 81 -19.66 7.17 -11.76
N GLY A 82 -19.31 8.34 -11.21
CA GLY A 82 -19.40 8.65 -9.78
C GLY A 82 -18.22 8.14 -8.95
N GLN A 83 -17.31 7.34 -9.52
CA GLN A 83 -16.15 6.81 -8.80
C GLN A 83 -15.17 7.94 -8.43
N LYS A 84 -14.86 8.07 -7.14
CA LYS A 84 -13.80 8.97 -6.66
C LYS A 84 -12.44 8.35 -6.91
N VAL A 85 -11.51 9.13 -7.44
CA VAL A 85 -10.14 8.71 -7.75
C VAL A 85 -9.14 9.74 -7.26
N TYR A 86 -8.04 9.26 -6.68
CA TYR A 86 -6.88 10.07 -6.35
C TYR A 86 -5.83 9.92 -7.44
N ILE A 87 -5.34 11.03 -7.97
CA ILE A 87 -4.34 11.04 -9.05
C ILE A 87 -3.11 11.79 -8.55
N THR A 88 -2.00 11.08 -8.39
CA THR A 88 -0.73 11.72 -8.01
C THR A 88 -0.06 12.34 -9.23
N ASN A 89 0.48 13.54 -9.05
CA ASN A 89 1.31 14.18 -10.07
C ASN A 89 2.76 13.69 -9.99
N ARG A 90 3.38 13.59 -11.18
CA ARG A 90 4.72 13.06 -11.46
C ARG A 90 5.73 13.28 -10.32
N ASP A 91 6.22 12.19 -9.74
CA ASP A 91 7.56 12.19 -9.15
C ASP A 91 8.63 12.41 -10.22
N LYS A 92 9.90 12.59 -9.83
CA LYS A 92 11.10 12.65 -10.70
C LYS A 92 11.17 11.52 -11.75
N ASN A 93 10.37 10.47 -11.57
CA ASN A 93 10.23 9.29 -12.41
C ASN A 93 9.02 9.31 -13.38
N GLN A 94 8.26 10.40 -13.52
CA GLN A 94 7.12 10.52 -14.43
C GLN A 94 5.96 9.50 -14.28
N ASN A 95 5.96 8.67 -13.23
CA ASN A 95 4.86 7.73 -13.01
C ASN A 95 3.67 8.47 -12.40
N ARG A 96 2.52 8.45 -13.09
CA ARG A 96 1.23 8.86 -12.53
C ARG A 96 0.59 7.65 -11.87
N SER A 97 0.19 7.76 -10.62
CA SER A 97 -0.64 6.73 -9.98
C SER A 97 -2.09 7.13 -10.09
N PHE A 98 -2.91 6.21 -10.59
CA PHE A 98 -4.36 6.34 -10.63
C PHE A 98 -4.93 5.40 -9.56
N ILE A 99 -5.48 5.97 -8.50
CA ILE A 99 -5.90 5.22 -7.31
C ILE A 99 -7.41 5.36 -7.14
N PRO A 100 -8.19 4.32 -7.46
CA PRO A 100 -9.60 4.26 -7.11
C PRO A 100 -9.78 4.29 -5.59
N LEU A 101 -10.61 5.20 -5.08
CA LEU A 101 -10.90 5.27 -3.65
C LEU A 101 -12.08 4.36 -3.31
N VAL A 102 -11.78 3.28 -2.58
CA VAL A 102 -12.78 2.37 -2.00
C VAL A 102 -13.49 3.03 -0.80
N PRO A 103 -14.68 2.54 -0.40
CA PRO A 103 -15.45 3.13 0.71
C PRO A 103 -14.63 3.32 2.00
N GLN A 104 -13.84 2.32 2.38
CA GLN A 104 -13.01 2.38 3.60
C GLN A 104 -11.97 3.51 3.55
N ALA A 105 -11.42 3.82 2.37
CA ALA A 105 -10.50 4.94 2.23
C ALA A 105 -11.24 6.29 2.31
N LEU A 106 -12.47 6.35 1.79
CA LEU A 106 -13.31 7.55 1.84
C LEU A 106 -13.76 7.87 3.27
N GLU A 107 -14.11 6.84 4.06
CA GLU A 107 -14.47 6.99 5.48
C GLU A 107 -13.34 7.69 6.28
N VAL A 108 -12.08 7.29 6.05
CA VAL A 108 -10.93 7.94 6.68
C VAL A 108 -10.80 9.40 6.23
N ILE A 109 -10.98 9.68 4.94
CA ILE A 109 -10.94 11.07 4.44
C ILE A 109 -12.02 11.92 5.11
N GLU A 110 -13.26 11.41 5.17
CA GLU A 110 -14.41 12.10 5.75
C GLU A 110 -14.21 12.37 7.24
N LYS A 111 -13.66 11.39 7.98
CA LYS A 111 -13.31 11.53 9.40
C LYS A 111 -12.36 12.70 9.67
N TYR A 112 -11.37 12.91 8.79
CA TYR A 112 -10.33 13.92 9.00
C TYR A 112 -10.55 15.25 8.28
N GLN A 113 -11.51 15.33 7.36
CA GLN A 113 -11.75 16.52 6.53
C GLN A 113 -11.96 17.79 7.37
N ASN A 114 -12.68 17.69 8.48
CA ASN A 114 -12.99 18.80 9.38
C ASN A 114 -12.37 18.62 10.79
N HIS A 115 -11.40 17.70 10.93
CA HIS A 115 -10.82 17.41 12.23
C HIS A 115 -9.95 18.58 12.73
N PRO A 116 -10.09 19.05 13.99
CA PRO A 116 -9.36 20.22 14.51
C PRO A 116 -7.83 20.13 14.32
N TYR A 117 -7.26 18.94 14.53
CA TYR A 117 -5.83 18.67 14.30
C TYR A 117 -5.40 18.98 12.87
N CYS A 118 -6.17 18.53 11.88
CA CYS A 118 -5.87 18.67 10.45
C CYS A 118 -6.07 20.11 9.98
N LEU A 119 -7.15 20.77 10.44
CA LEU A 119 -7.44 22.17 10.13
C LEU A 119 -6.34 23.10 10.67
N ALA A 120 -5.93 22.93 11.93
CA ALA A 120 -4.89 23.74 12.55
C ALA A 120 -3.53 23.61 11.84
N ARG A 121 -3.23 22.43 11.27
CA ARG A 121 -1.96 22.14 10.59
C ARG A 121 -2.04 22.25 9.07
N LYS A 122 -3.22 22.51 8.50
CA LYS A 122 -3.48 22.56 7.06
C LYS A 122 -3.05 21.28 6.33
N VAL A 123 -3.30 20.12 6.94
CA VAL A 123 -3.02 18.79 6.36
C VAL A 123 -4.32 18.04 6.13
N SER A 124 -4.33 17.06 5.21
CA SER A 124 -5.53 16.24 4.95
C SER A 124 -5.70 15.07 5.92
N LEU A 125 -4.58 14.56 6.44
CA LEU A 125 -4.53 13.43 7.37
C LEU A 125 -3.47 13.68 8.45
N PRO A 126 -3.59 13.10 9.65
CA PRO A 126 -2.66 13.28 10.76
C PRO A 126 -1.39 12.44 10.60
N VAL A 127 -0.63 12.68 9.53
CA VAL A 127 0.59 11.92 9.22
C VAL A 127 1.77 12.41 10.07
N PHE A 128 2.31 11.54 10.93
CA PHE A 128 3.51 11.83 11.73
C PHE A 128 4.81 11.49 10.98
N SER A 129 5.97 11.68 11.65
CA SER A 129 7.26 11.22 11.12
C SER A 129 7.27 9.69 10.94
N ASN A 130 7.97 9.18 9.92
CA ASN A 130 7.99 7.74 9.64
C ASN A 130 8.47 6.90 10.85
N ALA A 131 9.46 7.42 11.59
CA ALA A 131 9.96 6.79 12.80
C ALA A 131 8.88 6.73 13.90
N TYR A 132 8.13 7.82 14.09
CA TYR A 132 7.03 7.87 15.06
C TYR A 132 5.90 6.92 14.67
N MET A 133 5.47 6.95 13.41
CA MET A 133 4.45 6.04 12.88
C MET A 133 4.81 4.58 13.16
N ASN A 134 6.03 4.14 12.80
CA ASN A 134 6.48 2.77 13.02
C ASN A 134 6.62 2.41 14.50
N ARG A 135 6.92 3.38 15.37
CA ARG A 135 6.94 3.14 16.82
C ARG A 135 5.53 2.88 17.36
N ILE A 136 4.55 3.70 16.95
CA ILE A 136 3.16 3.53 17.40
C ILE A 136 2.56 2.25 16.81
N LEU A 137 2.83 1.91 15.53
CA LEU A 137 2.39 0.63 14.94
C LEU A 137 2.85 -0.57 15.75
N LYS A 138 4.07 -0.53 16.33
CA LYS A 138 4.54 -1.58 17.25
C LYS A 138 3.72 -1.69 18.51
N GLN A 139 3.27 -0.57 19.06
CA GLN A 139 2.42 -0.56 20.25
C GLN A 139 1.01 -1.06 19.91
N ILE A 140 0.47 -0.65 18.76
CA ILE A 140 -0.82 -1.14 18.27
C ILE A 140 -0.80 -2.66 18.12
N MET A 141 0.26 -3.24 17.54
CA MET A 141 0.41 -4.71 17.45
C MET A 141 0.30 -5.40 18.82
N VAL A 142 0.92 -4.83 19.86
CA VAL A 142 0.89 -5.40 21.22
C VAL A 142 -0.53 -5.34 21.79
N VAL A 143 -1.24 -4.24 21.56
CA VAL A 143 -2.60 -4.04 22.08
C VAL A 143 -3.63 -4.90 21.35
N THR A 144 -3.51 -5.03 20.02
CA THR A 144 -4.48 -5.79 19.20
C THR A 144 -4.16 -7.28 19.11
N GLY A 145 -2.93 -7.69 19.41
CA GLY A 145 -2.47 -9.07 19.24
C GLY A 145 -2.15 -9.46 17.79
N ILE A 146 -2.09 -8.49 16.87
CA ILE A 146 -1.69 -8.70 15.47
C ILE A 146 -0.25 -9.20 15.43
N LYS A 147 -0.01 -10.32 14.74
CA LYS A 147 1.30 -10.99 14.70
C LYS A 147 2.16 -10.45 13.56
N THR A 148 1.54 -10.01 12.48
CA THR A 148 2.24 -9.40 11.35
C THR A 148 2.97 -8.13 11.78
N HIS A 149 4.29 -8.08 11.55
CA HIS A 149 5.11 -6.92 11.90
C HIS A 149 4.75 -5.67 11.07
N MET A 150 3.87 -4.84 11.61
CA MET A 150 3.34 -3.64 10.96
C MET A 150 4.39 -2.54 10.83
N THR A 151 4.56 -2.05 9.60
CA THR A 151 5.35 -0.85 9.27
C THR A 151 4.65 -0.08 8.16
N THR A 152 5.00 1.19 7.98
CA THR A 152 4.45 2.01 6.87
C THR A 152 4.66 1.38 5.49
N HIS A 153 5.73 0.60 5.28
CA HIS A 153 5.93 -0.15 4.04
C HIS A 153 5.01 -1.38 3.94
N VAL A 154 4.70 -2.04 5.05
CA VAL A 154 3.81 -3.22 5.06
C VAL A 154 2.40 -2.82 4.64
N ALA A 155 1.92 -1.62 4.97
CA ALA A 155 0.61 -1.15 4.51
C ALA A 155 0.42 -1.24 2.98
N ARG A 156 1.42 -0.80 2.20
CA ARG A 156 1.39 -0.91 0.73
C ARG A 156 1.40 -2.37 0.25
N LYS A 157 2.06 -3.27 0.98
CA LYS A 157 2.06 -4.71 0.68
C LYS A 157 0.70 -5.32 0.98
N THR A 158 0.12 -4.97 2.12
CA THR A 158 -1.25 -5.33 2.50
C THR A 158 -2.25 -4.88 1.43
N CYS A 159 -2.10 -3.66 0.89
CA CYS A 159 -2.94 -3.19 -0.21
C CYS A 159 -2.90 -4.10 -1.44
N ALA A 160 -1.70 -4.45 -1.89
CA ALA A 160 -1.53 -5.34 -3.02
C ALA A 160 -2.14 -6.72 -2.75
N SER A 161 -1.82 -7.32 -1.60
CA SER A 161 -2.36 -8.63 -1.19
C SER A 161 -3.89 -8.61 -1.07
N TYR A 162 -4.45 -7.57 -0.44
CA TYR A 162 -5.89 -7.42 -0.23
C TYR A 162 -6.65 -7.39 -1.56
N PHE A 163 -6.25 -6.52 -2.50
CA PHE A 163 -6.94 -6.43 -3.79
C PHE A 163 -6.74 -7.66 -4.66
N ILE A 164 -5.54 -8.25 -4.68
CA ILE A 164 -5.28 -9.47 -5.44
C ILE A 164 -6.13 -10.64 -4.91
N ASN A 165 -6.18 -10.81 -3.60
CA ASN A 165 -7.00 -11.86 -2.98
C ASN A 165 -8.49 -11.64 -3.29
N ASN A 166 -8.94 -10.38 -3.31
CA ASN A 166 -10.31 -9.97 -3.65
C ASN A 166 -10.58 -9.88 -5.16
N GLY A 167 -9.83 -10.60 -5.99
CA GLY A 167 -10.13 -10.83 -7.41
C GLY A 167 -9.71 -9.70 -8.35
N VAL A 168 -9.03 -8.65 -7.86
CA VAL A 168 -8.53 -7.58 -8.73
C VAL A 168 -7.30 -8.09 -9.50
N PRO A 169 -7.29 -7.96 -10.85
CA PRO A 169 -6.15 -8.41 -11.64
C PRO A 169 -4.84 -7.76 -11.20
N ILE A 170 -3.78 -8.56 -11.11
CA ILE A 170 -2.44 -8.12 -10.68
C ILE A 170 -1.91 -6.95 -11.52
N GLN A 171 -2.26 -6.90 -12.81
CA GLN A 171 -1.89 -5.82 -13.73
C GLN A 171 -2.55 -4.50 -13.30
N SER A 172 -3.83 -4.53 -12.92
CA SER A 172 -4.58 -3.38 -12.42
C SER A 172 -3.99 -2.89 -11.10
N VAL A 173 -3.72 -3.80 -10.16
CA VAL A 173 -3.09 -3.47 -8.87
C VAL A 173 -1.68 -2.90 -9.08
N SER A 174 -0.88 -3.49 -9.96
CA SER A 174 0.47 -3.02 -10.27
C SER A 174 0.47 -1.63 -10.92
N ALA A 175 -0.50 -1.36 -11.81
CA ALA A 175 -0.68 -0.04 -12.42
C ALA A 175 -1.11 1.01 -11.39
N MET A 176 -2.04 0.66 -10.50
CA MET A 176 -2.49 1.52 -9.39
C MET A 176 -1.32 1.92 -8.48
N LEU A 177 -0.45 0.96 -8.13
CA LEU A 177 0.71 1.19 -7.26
C LEU A 177 1.89 1.88 -7.98
N GLY A 178 1.78 2.19 -9.27
CA GLY A 178 2.83 2.90 -10.01
C GLY A 178 4.16 2.13 -10.14
N HIS A 179 4.15 0.80 -10.04
CA HIS A 179 5.34 -0.02 -10.20
C HIS A 179 5.77 -0.04 -11.68
N ARG A 180 7.03 0.36 -11.97
CA ARG A 180 7.60 0.34 -13.33
C ARG A 180 7.81 -1.07 -13.91
N SER A 181 7.80 -2.10 -13.06
CA SER A 181 8.07 -3.47 -13.47
C SER A 181 7.10 -4.43 -12.81
N ILE A 182 6.32 -5.12 -13.65
CA ILE A 182 5.39 -6.18 -13.26
C ILE A 182 6.12 -7.30 -12.51
N LYS A 183 7.40 -7.56 -12.82
CA LYS A 183 8.25 -8.56 -12.13
C LYS A 183 8.40 -8.30 -10.62
N THR A 184 8.32 -7.05 -10.16
CA THR A 184 8.38 -6.74 -8.72
C THR A 184 7.07 -7.12 -8.02
N THR A 185 5.95 -7.10 -8.75
CA THR A 185 4.64 -7.53 -8.24
C THR A 185 4.50 -9.06 -8.38
N GLU A 186 4.91 -9.65 -9.51
CA GLU A 186 4.90 -11.11 -9.69
C GLU A 186 5.82 -11.83 -8.69
N ASN A 187 7.11 -11.48 -8.57
CA ASN A 187 8.01 -12.20 -7.65
C ASN A 187 7.62 -12.10 -6.17
N ASN A 188 6.85 -11.10 -5.79
CA ASN A 188 6.40 -10.89 -4.41
C ASN A 188 5.03 -11.56 -4.16
N TYR A 189 4.07 -11.44 -5.10
CA TYR A 189 2.68 -11.83 -4.86
C TYR A 189 2.23 -13.09 -5.63
N TYR A 190 3.09 -13.70 -6.46
CA TYR A 190 2.73 -14.90 -7.25
C TYR A 190 2.60 -16.19 -6.41
N LYS A 191 2.80 -16.14 -5.09
CA LYS A 191 2.20 -17.12 -4.20
C LYS A 191 0.73 -16.76 -4.02
N ARG A 192 -0.11 -17.09 -5.01
CA ARG A 192 -1.56 -17.11 -4.81
C ARG A 192 -1.84 -17.93 -3.55
N SER A 193 -2.56 -17.37 -2.58
CA SER A 193 -3.06 -18.22 -1.50
C SER A 193 -3.97 -19.27 -2.11
N GLU A 194 -4.00 -20.46 -1.51
CA GLU A 194 -4.90 -21.53 -1.95
C GLU A 194 -6.36 -21.02 -2.01
N ASP A 195 -6.74 -20.12 -1.10
CA ASP A 195 -8.05 -19.46 -1.08
C ASP A 195 -8.34 -18.62 -2.33
N ALA A 196 -7.35 -17.88 -2.84
CA ALA A 196 -7.50 -17.09 -4.07
C ALA A 196 -7.68 -18.00 -5.30
N VAL A 197 -7.00 -19.14 -5.33
CA VAL A 197 -7.19 -20.15 -6.38
C VAL A 197 -8.60 -20.74 -6.29
N ILE A 198 -9.05 -21.12 -5.09
CA ILE A 198 -10.39 -21.68 -4.88
C ILE A 198 -11.47 -20.67 -5.30
N ARG A 199 -11.32 -19.40 -4.95
CA ARG A 199 -12.24 -18.30 -5.31
C ARG A 199 -12.35 -18.12 -6.83
N ASP A 200 -11.23 -18.10 -7.55
CA ASP A 200 -11.22 -17.99 -9.01
C ASP A 200 -11.95 -19.18 -9.68
N PHE A 201 -11.74 -20.40 -9.17
CA PHE A 201 -12.42 -21.59 -9.69
C PHE A 201 -13.93 -21.58 -9.39
N GLN A 202 -14.33 -21.12 -8.21
CA GLN A 202 -15.74 -20.93 -7.84
C GLN A 202 -16.42 -19.87 -8.71
N GLU A 203 -15.77 -18.74 -8.98
CA GLU A 203 -16.29 -17.72 -9.90
C GLU A 203 -16.45 -18.25 -11.33
N LEU A 204 -15.49 -19.05 -11.82
CA LEU A 204 -15.57 -19.66 -13.13
C LEU A 204 -16.73 -20.67 -13.23
N GLU A 205 -16.97 -21.46 -12.18
CA GLU A 205 -18.14 -22.34 -12.11
C GLU A 205 -19.45 -21.55 -12.09
N ASN A 206 -19.52 -20.46 -11.33
CA ASN A 206 -20.72 -19.62 -11.26
C ASN A 206 -21.03 -18.96 -12.60
N ARG A 207 -20.01 -18.51 -13.35
CA ARG A 207 -20.18 -17.98 -14.71
C ARG A 207 -20.64 -19.05 -15.70
N LYS A 208 -20.28 -20.32 -15.50
CA LYS A 208 -20.74 -21.45 -16.33
C LYS A 208 -22.14 -21.95 -15.96
N LYS A 209 -22.58 -21.74 -14.72
CA LYS A 209 -23.94 -22.11 -14.24
C LYS A 209 -25.00 -21.03 -14.55
N GLY A 210 -24.56 -19.80 -14.83
CA GLY A 210 -25.42 -18.67 -15.20
C GLY A 210 -25.60 -18.45 -16.72
N ASN A 211 -25.08 -19.35 -17.55
CA ASN A 211 -25.32 -19.45 -19.00
C ASN A 211 -25.99 -20.80 -19.30
#